data_AF-A0A0C2GIS0-F1
#
_entry.id   AF-A0A0C2GIS0-F1
#
_cell.length_a   1.000
_cell.length_b   1.000
_cell.length_c   1.000
_cell.angle_alpha   90.00
_cell.angle_beta   90.00
_cell.angle_gamma   90.00
#
_symmetry.space_group_name_H-M   'P 1'
#
loop_
_entity.id
_entity.type
_entity.pdbx_description
1 polymer ?
#
loop_
_entity_poly.entity_id
_entity_poly.type
_entity_poly.pdbx_seq_one_letter_code
_entity_poly.pdbx_strand_id
1 'polypeptide(L)' 'MILSADGKTAVPFADHELPLLQGQEPGRKVTCDRLKDGEGFYESDTLDTFFDSAWLVHVTFAKM' A
#
# COMPACT_ATOMS: atom_id res chain seq x y z
N MET A 1 0.42 -1.99 1.62
CA MET A 1 0.97 -2.68 2.81
C MET A 1 1.64 -3.98 2.36
N ILE A 2 2.41 -4.62 3.24
CA ILE A 2 2.94 -5.97 3.03
C ILE A 2 2.18 -6.93 3.94
N LEU A 3 1.62 -8.00 3.38
CA LEU A 3 0.89 -9.05 4.08
C LEU A 3 1.79 -10.25 4.38
N SER A 4 1.58 -10.88 5.53
CA SER A 4 2.11 -12.23 5.80
C SER A 4 1.49 -13.27 4.86
N ALA A 5 2.17 -14.41 4.68
CA ALA A 5 1.69 -15.49 3.82
C ALA A 5 0.31 -16.05 4.21
N ASP A 6 -0.06 -15.96 5.50
CA ASP A 6 -1.37 -16.37 6.01
C ASP A 6 -2.43 -15.26 5.99
N GLY A 7 -2.07 -14.06 5.52
CA GLY A 7 -2.95 -12.89 5.44
C GLY A 7 -3.38 -12.30 6.79
N LYS A 8 -2.85 -12.79 7.92
CA LYS A 8 -3.30 -12.37 9.26
C LYS A 8 -2.56 -11.14 9.79
N THR A 9 -1.37 -10.87 9.26
CA THR A 9 -0.55 -9.74 9.67
C THR A 9 -0.33 -8.81 8.49
N ALA A 10 -0.61 -7.53 8.71
CA ALA A 10 -0.37 -6.46 7.74
C ALA A 10 0.67 -5.49 8.29
N VAL A 11 1.70 -5.21 7.51
CA VAL A 11 2.72 -4.21 7.82
C VAL A 11 2.49 -2.98 6.93
N PRO A 12 2.15 -1.82 7.51
CA PRO A 12 2.01 -0.59 6.75
C PRO A 12 3.38 -0.08 6.30
N PHE A 13 3.41 0.54 5.11
CA PHE A 13 4.57 1.30 4.66
C PHE A 13 4.76 2.54 5.53
N ALA A 14 6.01 2.90 5.79
CA ALA A 14 6.38 4.20 6.30
C ALA A 14 6.30 5.26 5.19
N ASP A 15 6.17 6.53 5.56
CA ASP A 15 5.98 7.63 4.60
C ASP A 15 7.09 7.71 3.53
N HIS A 16 8.33 7.38 3.90
CA HIS A 16 9.48 7.39 2.98
C HIS A 16 9.54 6.20 2.03
N GLU A 17 8.70 5.18 2.23
CA GLU A 17 8.56 4.02 1.35
C GLU A 17 7.45 4.24 0.29
N LEU A 18 6.72 5.35 0.37
CA LEU A 18 5.71 5.76 -0.61
C LEU A 18 6.31 6.67 -1.70
N PRO A 19 5.77 6.63 -2.94
CA PRO A 19 4.61 5.85 -3.39
C PRO A 19 4.95 4.39 -3.72
N LEU A 20 4.03 3.47 -3.41
CA LEU A 20 4.06 2.15 -4.03
C LEU A 20 3.57 2.29 -5.48
N LEU A 21 4.50 2.15 -6.42
CA LEU A 21 4.16 2.22 -7.85
C LEU A 21 3.32 1.01 -8.27
N GLN A 22 2.30 1.27 -9.09
CA GLN A 22 1.47 0.23 -9.71
C GLN A 22 2.34 -0.70 -10.58
N GLY A 23 1.91 -1.96 -10.72
CA GLY A 23 2.60 -2.97 -11.52
C GLY A 23 3.49 -3.90 -10.70
N GLN A 24 3.36 -3.89 -9.37
CA GLN A 24 3.90 -4.98 -8.56
C GLN A 24 3.19 -6.29 -8.94
N GLU A 25 3.99 -7.33 -9.19
CA GLU A 25 3.46 -8.66 -9.53
C GLU A 25 2.73 -9.26 -8.31
N PRO A 26 1.44 -9.61 -8.44
CA PRO A 26 0.73 -10.30 -7.37
C PRO A 26 1.42 -11.62 -7.01
N GLY A 27 1.51 -11.92 -5.71
CA GLY A 27 2.19 -13.12 -5.22
C GLY A 27 3.72 -13.06 -5.31
N ARG A 28 4.31 -11.95 -5.77
CA ARG A 28 5.76 -11.73 -5.63
C ARG A 28 6.12 -11.52 -4.17
N LYS A 29 7.04 -12.35 -3.69
CA LYS A 29 7.57 -12.27 -2.35
C LYS A 29 8.52 -11.08 -2.21
N VAL A 30 8.39 -10.36 -1.09
CA VAL A 30 9.22 -9.21 -0.73
C VAL A 30 9.76 -9.35 0.68
N THR A 31 10.97 -8.84 0.91
CA THR A 31 11.61 -8.83 2.22
C THR A 31 10.89 -7.83 3.14
N CYS A 32 10.63 -8.23 4.37
CA CYS A 32 10.03 -7.37 5.40
C CYS A 32 10.42 -7.86 6.79
N ASP A 33 11.48 -7.29 7.37
CA ASP A 33 12.02 -7.69 8.69
C ASP A 33 11.04 -7.42 9.85
N ARG A 34 9.97 -6.67 9.59
CA ARG A 34 8.88 -6.41 10.54
C ARG A 34 7.89 -7.57 10.63
N LEU A 35 7.89 -8.48 9.66
CA LEU A 35 7.14 -9.74 9.71
C LEU A 35 7.98 -10.83 10.39
N LYS A 36 7.32 -11.76 11.09
CA LYS A 36 7.99 -12.85 11.82
C LYS A 36 8.87 -13.72 10.91
N ASP A 37 8.39 -13.97 9.69
CA ASP A 37 9.08 -14.81 8.71
C ASP A 37 10.11 -14.02 7.88
N GLY A 38 10.24 -12.70 8.10
CA GLY A 38 11.15 -11.81 7.37
C GLY A 38 10.71 -11.49 5.93
N GLU A 39 9.54 -11.96 5.53
CA GLU A 39 9.05 -11.87 4.16
C GLU A 39 7.51 -11.78 4.11
N GLY A 40 7.00 -11.23 3.01
CA GLY A 40 5.56 -11.12 2.76
C GLY A 40 5.26 -10.81 1.30
N PHE A 41 4.05 -10.34 1.05
CA PHE A 41 3.53 -10.04 -0.29
C PHE A 41 2.90 -8.65 -0.29
N TYR A 42 3.03 -7.92 -1.39
CA TYR A 42 2.26 -6.67 -1.53
C TYR A 42 0.76 -6.97 -1.54
N GLU A 43 -0.01 -6.11 -0.90
CA GLU A 43 -1.46 -6.08 -1.05
C GLU A 43 -1.83 -5.97 -2.53
N SER A 44 -2.71 -6.86 -3.00
CA SER A 44 -3.09 -6.93 -4.42
C SER A 44 -4.30 -6.06 -4.73
N ASP A 45 -5.12 -5.75 -3.73
CA ASP A 45 -6.29 -4.91 -3.91
C ASP A 45 -5.90 -3.44 -4.09
N THR A 46 -6.56 -2.78 -5.05
CA THR A 46 -6.37 -1.36 -5.34
C THR A 46 -7.46 -0.52 -4.68
N LEU A 47 -7.13 0.72 -4.36
CA LEU A 47 -8.12 1.68 -3.88
C LEU A 47 -9.13 2.01 -5.00
N ASP A 48 -10.39 2.15 -4.62
CA ASP A 48 -11.47 2.50 -5.53
C ASP A 48 -11.31 3.94 -6.05
N THR A 49 -11.82 4.23 -7.25
CA THR A 49 -11.82 5.57 -7.84
C THR A 49 -12.44 6.64 -6.92
N PHE A 50 -13.40 6.28 -6.06
CA PHE A 50 -13.97 7.20 -5.09
C PHE A 50 -12.94 7.68 -4.06
N PHE A 51 -11.92 6.87 -3.73
CA PHE A 51 -10.83 7.27 -2.86
C PHE A 51 -10.09 8.50 -3.41
N ASP A 52 -9.77 8.51 -4.70
CA ASP A 52 -9.11 9.65 -5.37
C ASP A 52 -10.02 10.89 -5.37
N SER A 53 -11.31 10.69 -5.64
CA SER A 53 -12.28 11.79 -5.74
C SER A 53 -12.60 12.46 -4.39
N ALA A 54 -12.44 11.74 -3.27
CA ALA A 54 -12.83 12.20 -1.94
C ALA A 54 -12.05 13.46 -1.48
N TRP A 55 -10.82 13.64 -1.98
CA TRP A 55 -9.95 14.74 -1.60
C TRP A 55 -9.55 15.65 -2.78
N LEU A 56 -9.97 15.32 -4.01
CA LEU A 56 -9.77 16.17 -5.19
C LEU A 56 -10.34 17.59 -4.99
N VAL A 57 -11.46 17.71 -4.27
CA VAL A 57 -12.10 19.00 -3.97
C VAL A 57 -11.26 19.84 -3.00
N HIS A 58 -10.58 19.22 -2.03
CA HIS A 58 -9.74 19.94 -1.05
C HIS A 58 -8.51 20.59 -1.69
N VAL A 59 -7.90 19.94 -2.69
CA VAL A 59 -6.74 20.49 -3.43
C VAL A 59 -7.12 21.73 -4.25
N THR A 60 -8.39 21.85 -4.65
CA THR A 60 -8.86 22.96 -5.49
C THR A 60 -9.11 24.24 -4.67
N PHE A 61 -9.60 24.13 -3.44
CA PHE A 61 -9.86 25.30 -2.57
C PHE A 61 -8.62 25.79 -1.80
N ALA A 62 -7.63 24.95 -1.53
CA ALA A 62 -6.40 25.36 -0.85
C ALA A 62 -5.43 26.17 -1.75
N LYS A 63 -5.74 26.32 -3.04
CA LYS A 63 -4.97 27.11 -4.03
C LYS A 63 -5.63 28.45 -4.41
N MET A 64 -6.80 28.78 -3.86
CA MET A 64 -7.46 30.07 -4.04
C MET A 64 -7.19 31.03 -2.89
#